data_AF-A0A970JB10-F1
#
_entry.id   AF-A0A970JB10-F1
#
_cell.length_a   1.000
_cell.length_b   1.000
_cell.length_c   1.000
_cell.angle_alpha   90.00
_cell.angle_beta   90.00
_cell.angle_gamma   90.00
#
_symmetry.space_group_name_H-M   'P 1'
#
loop_
_entity.id
_entity.type
_entity.pdbx_description
1 polymer ?
#
loop_
_entity_poly.entity_id
_entity_poly.type
_entity_poly.pdbx_seq_one_letter_code
_entity_poly.pdbx_strand_id
1 'polypeptide(L)'
;MFATKKRKPVKLLFQATAIILVVLLLVGCGGGAPSDKAKNETDAAAQQGAPQRQDESPAEEQQEGKPEQLPDASISGSPATPGEAYGAFVEAKGELVNRLLDALAGNPDTAMYSMTFLGLTMVDLTLIPISSFGLGQAAAEMGLAFFNAENVEYSESGKQYSIKYRNNEGEECEVQGEYDKGADALKCAAKLNGKEIVRFEYRKTSFGYVSQTCTFGEDGAYVYLLSVSGRDGAVGIKQAEEDPPSLTGSETIDFPKQCPEWFAIEGDKVTGVSSDGTEISFVYTPAEDS
;
A
#
# COMPACT_ATOMS: atom_id res chain seq x y z
N MET A 1 -60.56 -22.58 -7.55
CA MET A 1 -59.09 -22.47 -7.51
C MET A 1 -58.72 -21.03 -7.87
N PHE A 2 -58.03 -20.30 -6.99
CA PHE A 2 -57.52 -18.96 -7.30
C PHE A 2 -55.99 -18.98 -7.27
N ALA A 3 -55.37 -18.77 -8.42
CA ALA A 3 -53.92 -18.74 -8.55
C ALA A 3 -53.38 -17.33 -8.24
N THR A 4 -52.81 -17.13 -7.06
CA THR A 4 -52.11 -15.87 -6.72
C THR A 4 -50.77 -15.80 -7.43
N LYS A 5 -50.69 -14.95 -8.45
CA LYS A 5 -49.49 -14.69 -9.26
C LYS A 5 -48.43 -14.00 -8.40
N LYS A 6 -47.45 -14.76 -7.88
CA LYS A 6 -46.28 -14.23 -7.14
C LYS A 6 -45.57 -13.16 -7.99
N ARG A 7 -45.73 -11.88 -7.65
CA ARG A 7 -44.92 -10.79 -8.22
C ARG A 7 -43.51 -10.89 -7.63
N LYS A 8 -42.48 -10.91 -8.49
CA LYS A 8 -41.09 -11.10 -8.05
C LYS A 8 -40.61 -9.86 -7.26
N PRO A 9 -40.09 -10.02 -6.01
CA PRO A 9 -39.69 -8.89 -5.17
C PRO A 9 -38.52 -8.07 -5.77
N VAL A 10 -37.71 -8.71 -6.61
CA VAL A 10 -36.62 -8.10 -7.38
C VAL A 10 -37.06 -6.83 -8.14
N LYS A 11 -38.28 -6.81 -8.71
CA LYS A 11 -38.74 -5.65 -9.49
C LYS A 11 -39.10 -4.44 -8.61
N LEU A 12 -39.47 -4.66 -7.35
CA LEU A 12 -39.69 -3.61 -6.36
C LEU A 12 -38.37 -3.03 -5.84
N LEU A 13 -37.36 -3.89 -5.62
CA LEU A 13 -36.01 -3.47 -5.27
C LEU A 13 -35.41 -2.51 -6.32
N PHE A 14 -35.38 -2.91 -7.59
CA PHE A 14 -34.87 -2.03 -8.66
C PHE A 14 -35.64 -0.71 -8.80
N GLN A 15 -36.96 -0.68 -8.56
CA GLN A 15 -37.72 0.57 -8.56
C GLN A 15 -37.38 1.46 -7.36
N ALA A 16 -37.14 0.91 -6.17
CA ALA A 16 -36.72 1.66 -5.00
C ALA A 16 -35.31 2.28 -5.20
N THR A 17 -34.35 1.49 -5.69
CA THR A 17 -32.98 1.96 -5.97
C THR A 17 -32.97 3.08 -7.01
N ALA A 18 -33.77 2.96 -8.08
CA ALA A 18 -33.86 3.99 -9.12
C ALA A 18 -34.44 5.31 -8.59
N ILE A 19 -35.43 5.27 -7.69
CA ILE A 19 -36.00 6.48 -7.08
C ILE A 19 -34.98 7.17 -6.17
N ILE A 20 -34.22 6.42 -5.38
CA ILE A 20 -33.16 6.96 -4.50
C ILE A 20 -32.08 7.68 -5.33
N LEU A 21 -31.63 7.08 -6.44
CA LEU A 21 -30.65 7.70 -7.34
C LEU A 21 -31.17 9.01 -7.96
N VAL A 22 -32.45 9.07 -8.36
CA VAL A 22 -33.05 10.30 -8.89
C VAL A 22 -33.15 11.39 -7.82
N VAL A 23 -33.45 11.05 -6.56
CA VAL A 23 -33.50 12.03 -5.46
C VAL A 23 -32.12 12.60 -5.14
N LEU A 24 -31.06 11.79 -5.16
CA LEU A 24 -29.69 12.24 -4.91
C LEU A 24 -29.21 13.25 -5.97
N LEU A 25 -29.59 13.07 -7.23
CA LEU A 25 -29.26 14.00 -8.33
C LEU A 25 -29.92 15.38 -8.20
N LEU A 26 -30.98 15.53 -7.38
CA LEU A 26 -31.68 16.81 -7.17
C LEU A 26 -31.07 17.68 -6.06
N VAL A 27 -30.14 17.14 -5.26
CA VAL A 27 -29.49 17.88 -4.15
C VAL A 27 -28.19 18.58 -4.61
N GLY A 28 -27.66 18.22 -5.78
CA GLY A 28 -26.37 18.67 -6.30
C GLY A 28 -26.40 19.94 -7.17
N CYS A 29 -27.17 20.97 -6.82
CA CYS A 29 -27.11 22.26 -7.53
C CYS A 29 -27.54 23.45 -6.64
N GLY A 30 -26.59 23.96 -5.84
CA GLY A 30 -26.82 25.05 -4.88
C GLY A 30 -25.57 25.87 -4.63
N GLY A 31 -25.03 26.51 -5.68
CA GLY A 31 -23.89 27.42 -5.55
C GLY A 31 -24.28 28.76 -4.92
N GLY A 32 -23.41 29.34 -4.08
CA GLY A 32 -23.67 30.61 -3.43
C GLY A 32 -22.43 31.29 -2.85
N ALA A 33 -21.90 32.28 -3.57
CA ALA A 33 -20.96 33.30 -3.11
C ALA A 33 -20.91 34.44 -4.14
N PRO A 34 -20.49 35.68 -3.80
CA PRO A 34 -20.61 36.41 -2.52
C PRO A 34 -21.22 37.83 -2.73
N SER A 35 -21.50 38.60 -1.67
CA SER A 35 -21.45 40.09 -1.69
C SER A 35 -21.61 40.72 -0.29
N ASP A 36 -20.82 41.76 -0.03
CA ASP A 36 -20.94 42.67 1.11
C ASP A 36 -22.24 43.50 1.14
N LYS A 37 -22.65 43.94 2.35
CA LYS A 37 -22.68 45.38 2.74
C LYS A 37 -23.12 45.67 4.20
N ALA A 38 -22.14 46.07 5.00
CA ALA A 38 -22.05 47.30 5.83
C ALA A 38 -23.23 47.86 6.68
N LYS A 39 -22.83 48.45 7.84
CA LYS A 39 -23.52 49.37 8.77
C LYS A 39 -24.47 48.72 9.80
N ASN A 40 -24.55 49.18 11.07
CA ASN A 40 -23.96 50.34 11.74
C ASN A 40 -23.85 50.11 13.28
N GLU A 41 -22.95 50.85 13.97
CA GLU A 41 -23.12 51.56 15.28
C GLU A 41 -23.86 50.91 16.49
N THR A 42 -23.50 51.02 17.78
CA THR A 42 -22.39 51.63 18.57
C THR A 42 -22.46 51.05 20.03
N ASP A 43 -21.54 51.46 20.92
CA ASP A 43 -21.53 51.30 22.40
C ASP A 43 -21.10 49.92 22.97
N ALA A 44 -20.30 49.83 24.06
CA ALA A 44 -19.67 50.85 24.92
C ALA A 44 -18.27 50.43 25.40
N ALA A 45 -17.46 51.40 25.85
CA ALA A 45 -16.05 51.23 26.21
C ALA A 45 -15.79 50.91 27.70
N ALA A 46 -14.65 50.27 27.99
CA ALA A 46 -14.02 50.26 29.32
C ALA A 46 -12.51 49.97 29.29
N GLN A 47 -11.67 50.94 28.87
CA GLN A 47 -10.24 50.95 29.22
C GLN A 47 -9.69 52.38 29.43
N GLN A 48 -9.19 52.62 30.64
CA GLN A 48 -8.24 53.67 31.08
C GLN A 48 -7.52 53.08 32.32
N GLY A 49 -6.25 53.30 32.63
CA GLY A 49 -5.15 54.01 31.96
C GLY A 49 -3.90 53.92 32.87
N ALA A 50 -2.68 53.90 32.30
CA ALA A 50 -1.42 53.84 33.06
C ALA A 50 -0.99 55.23 33.61
N PRO A 51 0.05 55.36 34.48
CA PRO A 51 1.43 55.49 33.94
C PRO A 51 2.65 55.05 34.81
N GLN A 52 3.70 54.59 34.11
CA GLN A 52 5.17 54.82 34.24
C GLN A 52 5.95 54.82 35.59
N ARG A 53 7.05 54.04 35.60
CA ARG A 53 8.50 54.44 35.62
C ARG A 53 9.35 53.18 35.30
N GLN A 54 10.28 53.19 34.33
CA GLN A 54 11.69 53.66 34.42
C GLN A 54 12.52 52.93 35.49
N ASP A 55 13.69 52.35 35.19
CA ASP A 55 14.50 52.22 33.94
C ASP A 55 14.94 50.72 33.79
N GLU A 56 15.74 50.22 32.85
CA GLU A 56 16.73 50.81 31.91
C GLU A 56 16.88 49.94 30.62
N SER A 57 18.07 49.87 30.00
CA SER A 57 18.44 49.09 28.78
C SER A 57 19.97 48.79 28.83
N PRO A 58 20.64 48.05 27.90
CA PRO A 58 20.42 47.99 26.44
C PRO A 58 20.35 46.59 25.81
N ALA A 59 20.08 46.58 24.49
CA ALA A 59 19.95 45.42 23.63
C ALA A 59 21.17 45.23 22.70
N GLU A 60 21.27 44.04 22.09
CA GLU A 60 21.93 43.63 20.84
C GLU A 60 21.96 42.07 20.87
N GLU A 61 21.77 41.27 19.82
CA GLU A 61 21.53 41.53 18.39
C GLU A 61 20.77 40.32 17.78
N GLN A 62 20.23 40.45 16.57
CA GLN A 62 19.56 39.34 15.87
C GLN A 62 20.57 38.37 15.21
N GLN A 63 20.32 37.06 15.25
CA GLN A 63 20.80 36.15 14.21
C GLN A 63 19.84 34.97 14.00
N GLU A 64 19.19 34.94 12.83
CA GLU A 64 18.59 33.73 12.28
C GLU A 64 19.69 32.69 12.01
N GLY A 65 19.48 31.46 12.47
CA GLY A 65 20.53 30.45 12.46
C GLY A 65 20.00 29.02 12.39
N LYS A 66 19.48 28.65 11.21
CA LYS A 66 19.39 27.28 10.65
C LYS A 66 18.68 26.21 11.51
N PRO A 67 17.59 25.56 11.03
CA PRO A 67 17.07 24.34 11.67
C PRO A 67 18.18 23.29 11.80
N GLU A 68 18.26 22.63 12.96
CA GLU A 68 19.17 21.51 13.15
C GLU A 68 18.89 20.45 12.10
N GLN A 69 19.93 20.07 11.35
CA GLN A 69 19.83 18.96 10.41
C GLN A 69 19.48 17.70 11.18
N LEU A 70 18.34 17.09 10.81
CA LEU A 70 18.10 15.68 11.10
C LEU A 70 19.36 14.89 10.70
N PRO A 71 19.86 13.97 11.54
CA PRO A 71 21.06 13.23 11.22
C PRO A 71 20.84 12.46 9.92
N ASP A 72 21.72 12.73 8.95
CA ASP A 72 21.74 12.11 7.63
C ASP A 72 21.81 10.59 7.80
N ALA A 73 20.69 9.93 7.53
CA ALA A 73 20.49 8.53 7.84
C ALA A 73 21.12 7.66 6.76
N SER A 74 22.46 7.67 6.71
CA SER A 74 23.25 6.67 5.99
C SER A 74 23.11 5.30 6.66
N ILE A 75 21.95 4.66 6.55
CA ILE A 75 21.63 3.37 7.15
C ILE A 75 22.30 2.27 6.31
N SER A 76 23.62 2.15 6.47
CA SER A 76 24.36 0.92 6.18
C SER A 76 24.42 0.07 7.45
N GLY A 77 23.24 -0.35 7.91
CA GLY A 77 23.06 -1.25 9.05
C GLY A 77 22.11 -2.38 8.66
N SER A 78 22.37 -3.59 9.15
CA SER A 78 21.38 -4.68 9.03
C SER A 78 20.11 -4.30 9.82
N PRO A 79 18.90 -4.64 9.31
CA PRO A 79 17.65 -4.31 10.01
C PRO A 79 17.67 -4.76 11.48
N ALA A 80 17.20 -3.89 12.38
CA ALA A 80 17.08 -4.23 13.79
C ALA A 80 15.94 -5.24 13.98
N THR A 81 14.81 -5.02 13.30
CA THR A 81 13.58 -5.82 13.38
C THR A 81 13.17 -6.45 12.02
N PRO A 82 12.34 -7.51 12.01
CA PRO A 82 11.73 -8.03 10.78
C PRO A 82 10.81 -7.01 10.08
N GLY A 83 10.12 -6.16 10.84
CA GLY A 83 9.27 -5.10 10.31
C GLY A 83 10.05 -4.06 9.51
N GLU A 84 11.23 -3.63 9.99
CA GLU A 84 12.16 -2.78 9.24
C GLU A 84 12.69 -3.48 7.97
N ALA A 85 13.06 -4.76 8.08
CA ALA A 85 13.55 -5.55 6.95
C ALA A 85 12.50 -5.66 5.83
N TYR A 86 11.25 -5.94 6.22
CA TYR A 86 10.11 -5.94 5.32
C TYR A 86 9.81 -4.55 4.75
N GLY A 87 9.93 -3.49 5.55
CA GLY A 87 9.78 -2.10 5.09
C GLY A 87 10.75 -1.77 3.94
N ALA A 88 12.04 -2.10 4.11
CA ALA A 88 13.05 -1.91 3.07
C ALA A 88 12.79 -2.76 1.80
N PHE A 89 12.24 -3.96 1.96
CA PHE A 89 11.78 -4.78 0.82
C PHE A 89 10.59 -4.13 0.10
N VAL A 90 9.57 -3.65 0.84
CA VAL A 90 8.36 -3.03 0.28
C VAL A 90 8.69 -1.71 -0.43
N GLU A 91 9.63 -0.92 0.11
CA GLU A 91 10.13 0.30 -0.53
C GLU A 91 10.78 -0.01 -1.89
N ALA A 92 11.76 -0.92 -1.91
CA ALA A 92 12.44 -1.33 -3.14
C ALA A 92 11.49 -1.99 -4.17
N LYS A 93 10.52 -2.79 -3.71
CA LYS A 93 9.43 -3.32 -4.52
C LYS A 93 8.55 -2.19 -5.09
N GLY A 94 8.19 -1.22 -4.26
CA GLY A 94 7.32 -0.11 -4.61
C GLY A 94 7.91 0.75 -5.72
N GLU A 95 9.21 1.06 -5.64
CA GLU A 95 9.92 1.77 -6.71
C GLU A 95 9.83 1.03 -8.05
N LEU A 96 10.11 -0.28 -8.07
CA LEU A 96 10.03 -1.10 -9.29
C LEU A 96 8.60 -1.16 -9.84
N VAL A 97 7.62 -1.48 -8.99
CA VAL A 97 6.22 -1.67 -9.40
C VAL A 97 5.60 -0.37 -9.91
N ASN A 98 5.85 0.75 -9.23
CA ASN A 98 5.37 2.06 -9.69
C ASN A 98 6.02 2.44 -11.04
N ARG A 99 7.33 2.21 -11.20
CA ARG A 99 8.03 2.50 -12.45
C ARG A 99 7.52 1.64 -13.63
N LEU A 100 7.18 0.37 -13.38
CA LEU A 100 6.53 -0.50 -14.38
C LEU A 100 5.09 -0.03 -14.68
N LEU A 101 4.32 0.34 -13.66
CA LEU A 101 2.96 0.90 -13.81
C LEU A 101 2.98 2.16 -14.67
N ASP A 102 3.82 3.14 -14.34
CA ASP A 102 3.95 4.40 -15.08
C ASP A 102 4.39 4.17 -16.52
N ALA A 103 5.36 3.28 -16.75
CA ALA A 103 5.83 2.97 -18.08
C ALA A 103 4.79 2.26 -18.95
N LEU A 104 4.04 1.31 -18.38
CA LEU A 104 2.98 0.61 -19.10
C LEU A 104 1.77 1.51 -19.35
N ALA A 105 1.33 2.28 -18.34
CA ALA A 105 0.19 3.19 -18.42
C ALA A 105 0.46 4.40 -19.33
N GLY A 106 1.70 4.90 -19.35
CA GLY A 106 2.13 6.01 -20.21
C GLY A 106 2.24 5.66 -21.70
N ASN A 107 2.22 4.36 -22.06
CA ASN A 107 2.29 3.89 -23.43
C ASN A 107 0.90 3.36 -23.88
N PRO A 108 0.24 3.98 -24.88
CA PRO A 108 -1.11 3.59 -25.33
C PRO A 108 -1.27 2.12 -25.73
N ASP A 109 -0.22 1.49 -26.26
CA ASP A 109 -0.25 0.10 -26.70
C ASP A 109 -0.20 -0.89 -25.52
N THR A 110 0.25 -0.45 -24.35
CA THR A 110 0.44 -1.29 -23.15
C THR A 110 -0.38 -0.84 -21.94
N ALA A 111 -1.16 0.23 -22.04
CA ALA A 111 -1.84 0.86 -20.92
C ALA A 111 -2.75 -0.09 -20.13
N MET A 112 -3.38 -1.06 -20.80
CA MET A 112 -4.24 -2.06 -20.15
C MET A 112 -3.44 -3.12 -19.36
N TYR A 113 -2.17 -3.37 -19.69
CA TYR A 113 -1.31 -4.29 -18.93
C TYR A 113 -0.91 -3.73 -17.55
N SER A 114 -1.03 -2.42 -17.32
CA SER A 114 -0.87 -1.84 -15.98
C SER A 114 -1.87 -2.42 -14.95
N MET A 115 -3.07 -2.81 -15.41
CA MET A 115 -4.13 -3.37 -14.54
C MET A 115 -3.76 -4.73 -13.93
N THR A 116 -2.84 -5.48 -14.56
CA THR A 116 -2.34 -6.77 -14.08
C THR A 116 -1.68 -6.65 -12.69
N PHE A 117 -1.13 -5.49 -12.33
CA PHE A 117 -0.50 -5.25 -11.02
C PHE A 117 -1.51 -5.05 -9.87
N LEU A 118 -2.81 -4.86 -10.15
CA LEU A 118 -3.83 -4.62 -9.12
C LEU A 118 -3.87 -5.74 -8.06
N GLY A 119 -3.70 -7.01 -8.47
CA GLY A 119 -3.63 -8.14 -7.55
C GLY A 119 -2.42 -8.09 -6.61
N LEU A 120 -1.29 -7.56 -7.08
CA LEU A 120 -0.08 -7.37 -6.29
C LEU A 120 -0.27 -6.27 -5.23
N THR A 121 -0.97 -5.18 -5.57
CA THR A 121 -1.32 -4.12 -4.61
C THR A 121 -2.26 -4.64 -3.51
N MET A 122 -3.23 -5.50 -3.84
CA MET A 122 -4.13 -6.10 -2.84
C MET A 122 -3.40 -7.06 -1.88
N VAL A 123 -2.37 -7.75 -2.37
CA VAL A 123 -1.44 -8.50 -1.53
C VAL A 123 -0.72 -7.58 -0.56
N ASP A 124 -0.17 -6.45 -1.02
CA ASP A 124 0.58 -5.54 -0.15
C ASP A 124 -0.30 -4.99 0.99
N LEU A 125 -1.56 -4.63 0.70
CA LEU A 125 -2.54 -4.25 1.73
C LEU A 125 -2.80 -5.37 2.75
N THR A 126 -2.91 -6.62 2.28
CA THR A 126 -3.10 -7.80 3.14
C THR A 126 -1.91 -8.06 4.06
N LEU A 127 -0.70 -7.69 3.63
CA LEU A 127 0.56 -7.95 4.32
C LEU A 127 1.09 -6.77 5.16
N ILE A 128 0.37 -5.64 5.22
CA ILE A 128 0.68 -4.51 6.11
C ILE A 128 1.00 -4.91 7.56
N PRO A 129 0.33 -5.88 8.22
CA PRO A 129 0.65 -6.27 9.59
C PRO A 129 2.12 -6.67 9.82
N ILE A 130 2.82 -7.18 8.79
CA ILE A 130 4.24 -7.57 8.87
C ILE A 130 5.12 -6.39 9.32
N SER A 131 4.77 -5.15 8.97
CA SER A 131 5.49 -3.94 9.41
C SER A 131 5.64 -3.82 10.93
N SER A 132 4.78 -4.48 11.71
CA SER A 132 4.83 -4.50 13.18
C SER A 132 5.63 -5.67 13.78
N PHE A 133 6.17 -6.58 12.96
CA PHE A 133 6.97 -7.71 13.44
C PHE A 133 8.28 -7.23 14.09
N GLY A 134 8.49 -7.65 15.35
CA GLY A 134 9.58 -7.21 16.21
C GLY A 134 9.35 -5.86 16.91
N LEU A 135 8.20 -5.21 16.72
CA LEU A 135 7.84 -3.93 17.37
C LEU A 135 6.84 -4.09 18.54
N GLY A 136 6.20 -5.26 18.66
CA GLY A 136 5.32 -5.59 19.79
C GLY A 136 3.87 -5.09 19.69
N GLN A 137 3.08 -5.45 20.70
CA GLN A 137 1.64 -5.21 20.79
C GLN A 137 1.21 -3.77 20.46
N ALA A 138 1.81 -2.77 21.11
CA ALA A 138 1.41 -1.37 20.93
C ALA A 138 1.67 -0.85 19.51
N ALA A 139 2.71 -1.34 18.84
CA ALA A 139 2.99 -0.98 17.45
C ALA A 139 1.96 -1.62 16.49
N ALA A 140 1.61 -2.89 16.71
CA ALA A 140 0.56 -3.56 15.95
C ALA A 140 -0.81 -2.89 16.12
N GLU A 141 -1.18 -2.51 17.35
CA GLU A 141 -2.38 -1.73 17.64
C GLU A 141 -2.39 -0.39 16.89
N MET A 142 -1.31 0.40 16.99
CA MET A 142 -1.21 1.70 16.31
C MET A 142 -1.24 1.58 14.78
N GLY A 143 -0.52 0.60 14.21
CA GLY A 143 -0.46 0.39 12.77
C GLY A 143 -1.80 -0.06 12.18
N LEU A 144 -2.55 -0.90 12.91
CA LEU A 144 -3.84 -1.43 12.43
C LEU A 144 -5.04 -0.54 12.81
N ALA A 145 -4.89 0.41 13.74
CA ALA A 145 -5.91 1.40 14.06
C ALA A 145 -6.34 2.23 12.83
N PHE A 146 -5.44 2.50 11.89
CA PHE A 146 -5.76 3.18 10.62
C PHE A 146 -6.80 2.42 9.78
N PHE A 147 -6.83 1.10 9.90
CA PHE A 147 -7.77 0.21 9.21
C PHE A 147 -9.05 -0.08 10.03
N ASN A 148 -9.24 0.62 11.16
CA ASN A 148 -10.28 0.33 12.16
C ASN A 148 -10.26 -1.13 12.64
N ALA A 149 -9.07 -1.71 12.79
CA ALA A 149 -8.94 -3.05 13.34
C ALA A 149 -9.28 -3.08 14.83
N GLU A 150 -10.00 -4.11 15.26
CA GLU A 150 -10.33 -4.36 16.66
C GLU A 150 -9.63 -5.62 17.17
N ASN A 151 -9.51 -5.77 18.51
CA ASN A 151 -9.02 -6.99 19.15
C ASN A 151 -7.66 -7.47 18.61
N VAL A 152 -6.72 -6.54 18.40
CA VAL A 152 -5.37 -6.85 17.92
C VAL A 152 -4.65 -7.71 18.97
N GLU A 153 -4.13 -8.87 18.57
CA GLU A 153 -3.28 -9.73 19.38
C GLU A 153 -1.93 -9.94 18.68
N TYR A 154 -0.85 -9.46 19.29
CA TYR A 154 0.53 -9.68 18.85
C TYR A 154 1.18 -10.81 19.64
N SER A 155 1.98 -11.64 18.97
CA SER A 155 2.85 -12.60 19.63
C SER A 155 4.15 -12.84 18.84
N GLU A 156 5.23 -13.12 19.55
CA GLU A 156 6.53 -13.46 18.97
C GLU A 156 7.23 -14.55 19.81
N SER A 157 8.00 -15.41 19.15
CA SER A 157 8.79 -16.47 19.78
C SER A 157 9.98 -16.85 18.90
N GLY A 158 11.18 -16.39 19.28
CA GLY A 158 12.40 -16.65 18.53
C GLY A 158 12.38 -16.03 17.13
N LYS A 159 12.17 -16.85 16.10
CA LYS A 159 12.03 -16.41 14.69
C LYS A 159 10.58 -16.24 14.24
N GLN A 160 9.61 -16.66 15.05
CA GLN A 160 8.20 -16.72 14.68
C GLN A 160 7.44 -15.49 15.20
N TYR A 161 6.55 -14.95 14.38
CA TYR A 161 5.74 -13.77 14.63
C TYR A 161 4.30 -14.05 14.21
N SER A 162 3.32 -13.50 14.94
CA SER A 162 1.91 -13.60 14.59
C SER A 162 1.14 -12.37 15.06
N ILE A 163 0.28 -11.86 14.18
CA ILE A 163 -0.71 -10.82 14.50
C ILE A 163 -2.09 -11.34 14.12
N LYS A 164 -3.04 -11.25 15.04
CA LYS A 164 -4.48 -11.47 14.80
C LYS A 164 -5.24 -10.19 15.05
N TYR A 165 -6.35 -10.00 14.36
CA TYR A 165 -7.25 -8.86 14.57
C TYR A 165 -8.60 -9.11 13.91
N ARG A 166 -9.62 -8.36 14.32
CA ARG A 166 -10.89 -8.24 13.60
C ARG A 166 -10.81 -7.07 12.63
N ASN A 167 -11.14 -7.26 11.35
CA ASN A 167 -11.20 -6.16 10.38
C ASN A 167 -12.46 -5.28 10.55
N ASN A 168 -12.55 -4.19 9.80
CA ASN A 168 -13.70 -3.27 9.80
C ASN A 168 -15.03 -3.88 9.32
N GLU A 169 -15.00 -5.04 8.65
CA GLU A 169 -16.18 -5.81 8.24
C GLU A 169 -16.60 -6.86 9.31
N GLY A 170 -15.80 -6.99 10.38
CA GLY A 170 -16.06 -7.90 11.49
C GLY A 170 -15.42 -9.28 11.33
N GLU A 171 -14.60 -9.50 10.30
CA GLU A 171 -13.96 -10.78 9.99
C GLU A 171 -12.66 -11.01 10.78
N GLU A 172 -12.31 -12.27 11.03
CA GLU A 172 -11.08 -12.64 11.74
C GLU A 172 -9.89 -12.71 10.77
N CYS A 173 -8.93 -11.81 10.92
CA CYS A 173 -7.69 -11.79 10.17
C CYS A 173 -6.52 -12.35 11.00
N GLU A 174 -5.61 -13.09 10.35
CA GLU A 174 -4.38 -13.58 10.95
C GLU A 174 -3.22 -13.47 9.95
N VAL A 175 -2.09 -12.89 10.37
CA VAL A 175 -0.82 -12.92 9.63
C VAL A 175 0.25 -13.55 10.51
N GLN A 176 0.80 -14.68 10.06
CA GLN A 176 1.91 -15.38 10.71
C GLN A 176 3.15 -15.32 9.82
N GLY A 177 4.35 -15.30 10.42
CA GLY A 177 5.58 -15.43 9.67
C GLY A 177 6.81 -15.91 10.45
N GLU A 178 7.80 -16.39 9.71
CA GLU A 178 9.12 -16.78 10.19
C GLU A 178 10.21 -15.93 9.50
N TYR A 179 11.01 -15.22 10.30
CA TYR A 179 12.10 -14.36 9.80
C TYR A 179 13.48 -14.98 10.04
N ASP A 180 14.28 -15.09 8.98
CA ASP A 180 15.70 -15.45 9.08
C ASP A 180 16.61 -14.23 8.91
N LYS A 181 16.98 -13.62 10.03
CA LYS A 181 17.93 -12.51 10.10
C LYS A 181 19.29 -12.80 9.43
N GLY A 182 19.70 -14.06 9.32
CA GLY A 182 20.96 -14.44 8.65
C GLY A 182 20.89 -14.35 7.12
N ALA A 183 19.69 -14.48 6.55
CA ALA A 183 19.43 -14.43 5.11
C ALA A 183 18.72 -13.14 4.66
N ASP A 184 18.27 -12.30 5.61
CA ASP A 184 17.38 -11.15 5.38
C ASP A 184 16.18 -11.61 4.53
N ALA A 185 15.44 -12.57 5.09
CA ALA A 185 14.40 -13.34 4.43
C ALA A 185 13.23 -13.62 5.37
N LEU A 186 12.01 -13.56 4.84
CA LEU A 186 10.77 -13.74 5.58
C LEU A 186 9.84 -14.69 4.82
N LYS A 187 9.23 -15.63 5.53
CA LYS A 187 8.11 -16.45 5.04
C LYS A 187 6.87 -16.12 5.84
N CYS A 188 5.74 -15.85 5.18
CA CYS A 188 4.47 -15.53 5.82
C CYS A 188 3.28 -16.27 5.20
N ALA A 189 2.22 -16.40 6.00
CA ALA A 189 0.89 -16.76 5.55
C ALA A 189 -0.13 -15.78 6.17
N ALA A 190 -1.07 -15.31 5.35
CA ALA A 190 -2.22 -14.52 5.79
C ALA A 190 -3.50 -15.33 5.62
N LYS A 191 -4.39 -15.24 6.61
CA LYS A 191 -5.67 -15.95 6.65
C LYS A 191 -6.82 -14.99 6.94
N LEU A 192 -7.98 -15.28 6.35
CA LEU A 192 -9.24 -14.63 6.59
C LEU A 192 -10.28 -15.67 7.03
N ASN A 193 -10.91 -15.46 8.18
CA ASN A 193 -11.84 -16.40 8.82
C ASN A 193 -11.26 -17.83 8.92
N GLY A 194 -9.95 -17.94 9.17
CA GLY A 194 -9.21 -19.20 9.27
C GLY A 194 -8.81 -19.86 7.93
N LYS A 195 -9.28 -19.35 6.78
CA LYS A 195 -8.85 -19.81 5.45
C LYS A 195 -7.59 -19.04 5.01
N GLU A 196 -6.55 -19.74 4.57
CA GLU A 196 -5.38 -19.11 3.96
C GLU A 196 -5.77 -18.41 2.64
N ILE A 197 -5.37 -17.13 2.52
CA ILE A 197 -5.66 -16.27 1.35
C ILE A 197 -4.39 -15.81 0.64
N VAL A 198 -3.27 -15.73 1.37
CA VAL A 198 -1.95 -15.36 0.82
C VAL A 198 -0.88 -16.21 1.50
N ARG A 199 0.07 -16.71 0.72
CA ARG A 199 1.39 -17.16 1.18
C ARG A 199 2.44 -16.30 0.51
N PHE A 200 3.41 -15.84 1.28
CA PHE A 200 4.39 -14.86 0.84
C PHE A 200 5.79 -15.25 1.30
N GLU A 201 6.79 -15.02 0.47
CA GLU A 201 8.20 -15.12 0.84
C GLU A 201 8.99 -14.02 0.13
N TYR A 202 9.86 -13.31 0.87
CA TYR A 202 10.94 -12.53 0.27
C TYR A 202 12.29 -13.00 0.79
N ARG A 203 13.33 -12.73 -0.01
CA ARG A 203 14.71 -13.00 0.34
C ARG A 203 15.65 -12.00 -0.31
N LYS A 204 16.63 -11.52 0.45
CA LYS A 204 17.72 -10.70 -0.06
C LYS A 204 18.72 -11.51 -0.88
N THR A 205 19.23 -10.90 -1.94
CA THR A 205 20.22 -11.47 -2.85
C THR A 205 21.44 -10.56 -2.94
N SER A 206 22.44 -10.94 -3.74
CA SER A 206 23.60 -10.08 -4.02
C SER A 206 23.29 -8.85 -4.89
N PHE A 207 22.13 -8.81 -5.56
CA PHE A 207 21.71 -7.69 -6.41
C PHE A 207 20.58 -6.84 -5.80
N GLY A 208 19.84 -7.38 -4.83
CA GLY A 208 18.72 -6.70 -4.19
C GLY A 208 17.81 -7.70 -3.49
N TYR A 209 16.62 -7.91 -4.04
CA TYR A 209 15.62 -8.81 -3.46
C TYR A 209 14.98 -9.71 -4.52
N VAL A 210 14.55 -10.89 -4.09
CA VAL A 210 13.54 -11.70 -4.79
C VAL A 210 12.37 -11.97 -3.86
N SER A 211 11.16 -12.10 -4.42
CA SER A 211 9.99 -12.54 -3.68
C SER A 211 9.06 -13.41 -4.51
N GLN A 212 8.24 -14.19 -3.81
CA GLN A 212 7.13 -14.93 -4.37
C GLN A 212 5.89 -14.77 -3.49
N THR A 213 4.75 -14.57 -4.11
CA THR A 213 3.44 -14.54 -3.44
C THR A 213 2.51 -15.51 -4.14
N CYS A 214 1.94 -16.46 -3.42
CA CYS A 214 0.79 -17.24 -3.86
C CYS A 214 -0.50 -16.66 -3.23
N THR A 215 -1.49 -16.32 -4.04
CA THR A 215 -2.83 -15.93 -3.56
C THR A 215 -3.84 -17.06 -3.80
N PHE A 216 -4.89 -17.15 -2.97
CA PHE A 216 -5.88 -18.24 -3.01
C PHE A 216 -7.31 -17.67 -3.16
N GLY A 217 -7.75 -17.48 -4.41
CA GLY A 217 -9.07 -16.94 -4.77
C GLY A 217 -10.14 -18.00 -5.03
N GLU A 218 -11.30 -17.56 -5.54
CA GLU A 218 -12.34 -18.46 -6.07
C GLU A 218 -11.96 -18.99 -7.46
N ASP A 219 -11.30 -18.17 -8.28
CA ASP A 219 -10.80 -18.50 -9.63
C ASP A 219 -9.51 -19.36 -9.62
N GLY A 220 -9.15 -19.92 -8.46
CA GLY A 220 -7.93 -20.69 -8.22
C GLY A 220 -6.82 -19.88 -7.57
N ALA A 221 -5.59 -20.41 -7.67
CA ALA A 221 -4.41 -19.81 -7.07
C ALA A 221 -3.53 -19.13 -8.12
N TYR A 222 -2.89 -18.01 -7.75
CA TYR A 222 -1.98 -17.25 -8.62
C TYR A 222 -0.66 -16.99 -7.91
N VAL A 223 0.45 -17.18 -8.63
CA VAL A 223 1.80 -16.87 -8.15
C VAL A 223 2.32 -15.62 -8.85
N TYR A 224 2.67 -14.63 -8.03
CA TYR A 224 3.44 -13.45 -8.41
C TYR A 224 4.91 -13.70 -8.03
N LEU A 225 5.82 -13.64 -8.99
CA LEU A 225 7.26 -13.66 -8.80
C LEU A 225 7.79 -12.26 -9.03
N LEU A 226 8.78 -11.84 -8.24
CA LEU A 226 9.38 -10.51 -8.36
C LEU A 226 10.87 -10.56 -8.04
N SER A 227 11.64 -9.72 -8.73
CA SER A 227 13.07 -9.52 -8.51
C SER A 227 13.40 -8.03 -8.67
N VAL A 228 14.07 -7.44 -7.69
CA VAL A 228 14.46 -6.03 -7.65
C VAL A 228 15.98 -5.92 -7.56
N SER A 229 16.56 -5.05 -8.38
CA SER A 229 17.99 -4.74 -8.45
C SER A 229 18.17 -3.22 -8.57
N GLY A 230 18.06 -2.51 -7.44
CA GLY A 230 17.93 -1.05 -7.46
C GLY A 230 16.62 -0.65 -8.15
N ARG A 231 16.70 0.19 -9.20
CA ARG A 231 15.54 0.65 -9.98
C ARG A 231 15.13 -0.27 -11.13
N ASP A 232 15.87 -1.36 -11.32
CA ASP A 232 15.66 -2.35 -12.37
C ASP A 232 15.09 -3.65 -11.78
N GLY A 233 14.42 -4.46 -12.59
CA GLY A 233 13.82 -5.69 -12.11
C GLY A 233 12.74 -6.25 -13.01
N ALA A 234 12.00 -7.22 -12.48
CA ALA A 234 10.92 -7.90 -13.18
C ALA A 234 9.81 -8.33 -12.21
N VAL A 235 8.59 -8.44 -12.76
CA VAL A 235 7.41 -9.04 -12.13
C VAL A 235 6.84 -10.06 -13.11
N GLY A 236 6.54 -11.27 -12.65
CA GLY A 236 6.07 -12.39 -13.45
C GLY A 236 4.89 -13.08 -12.78
N ILE A 237 3.91 -13.50 -13.56
CA ILE A 237 2.60 -13.94 -13.07
C ILE A 237 2.20 -15.24 -13.74
N LYS A 238 1.79 -16.22 -12.94
CA LYS A 238 1.28 -17.51 -13.40
C LYS A 238 0.12 -17.99 -12.54
N GLN A 239 -0.75 -18.80 -13.11
CA GLN A 239 -1.65 -19.61 -12.30
C GLN A 239 -0.83 -20.69 -11.55
N ALA A 240 -1.23 -21.03 -10.33
CA ALA A 240 -0.56 -22.05 -9.53
C ALA A 240 -1.27 -23.39 -9.68
N GLU A 241 -0.56 -24.38 -10.24
CA GLU A 241 -0.97 -25.79 -10.18
C GLU A 241 -0.45 -26.46 -8.88
N GLU A 242 0.71 -26.01 -8.42
CA GLU A 242 1.41 -26.48 -7.22
C GLU A 242 2.00 -25.29 -6.44
N ASP A 243 2.31 -25.50 -5.17
CA ASP A 243 3.00 -24.52 -4.34
C ASP A 243 4.41 -24.24 -4.89
N PRO A 244 4.83 -22.97 -5.04
CA PRO A 244 6.16 -22.67 -5.53
C PRO A 244 7.24 -23.06 -4.49
N PRO A 245 8.42 -23.55 -4.93
CA PRO A 245 9.49 -23.96 -4.02
C PRO A 245 10.05 -22.74 -3.27
N SER A 246 10.50 -22.93 -2.02
CA SER A 246 11.06 -21.82 -1.22
C SER A 246 12.29 -21.16 -1.85
N LEU A 247 12.44 -19.85 -1.62
CA LEU A 247 13.53 -19.05 -2.18
C LEU A 247 14.89 -19.41 -1.57
N THR A 248 15.86 -19.65 -2.44
CA THR A 248 17.21 -20.12 -2.08
C THR A 248 18.20 -18.97 -1.85
N GLY A 249 17.93 -17.79 -2.41
CA GLY A 249 18.86 -16.66 -2.50
C GLY A 249 19.84 -16.78 -3.67
N SER A 250 19.71 -17.83 -4.50
CA SER A 250 20.51 -18.08 -5.70
C SER A 250 19.71 -17.81 -6.99
N GLU A 251 18.50 -17.28 -6.88
CA GLU A 251 17.67 -16.84 -7.99
C GLU A 251 18.37 -15.71 -8.78
N THR A 252 18.20 -15.70 -10.10
CA THR A 252 18.69 -14.62 -10.97
C THR A 252 17.70 -13.46 -11.06
N ILE A 253 18.13 -12.30 -11.56
CA ILE A 253 17.20 -11.19 -11.90
C ILE A 253 16.13 -11.57 -12.94
N ASP A 254 16.38 -12.60 -13.77
CA ASP A 254 15.39 -13.15 -14.71
C ASP A 254 14.43 -14.17 -14.08
N PHE A 255 14.50 -14.43 -12.77
CA PHE A 255 13.64 -15.41 -12.07
C PHE A 255 12.12 -15.23 -12.34
N PRO A 256 11.57 -14.01 -12.46
CA PRO A 256 10.15 -13.84 -12.81
C PRO A 256 9.81 -14.19 -14.26
N LYS A 257 10.78 -14.16 -15.18
CA LYS A 257 10.57 -14.42 -16.63
C LYS A 257 10.29 -15.88 -16.98
N GLN A 258 10.30 -16.78 -15.97
CA GLN A 258 9.81 -18.15 -16.12
C GLN A 258 8.27 -18.25 -16.13
N CYS A 259 7.56 -17.16 -15.76
CA CYS A 259 6.12 -17.07 -15.86
C CYS A 259 5.68 -16.84 -17.33
N PRO A 260 4.46 -17.28 -17.72
CA PRO A 260 3.92 -17.02 -19.05
C PRO A 260 3.59 -15.55 -19.28
N GLU A 261 3.18 -14.82 -18.24
CA GLU A 261 3.07 -13.35 -18.23
C GLU A 261 4.20 -12.76 -17.39
N TRP A 262 4.90 -11.74 -17.89
CA TRP A 262 5.91 -11.00 -17.14
C TRP A 262 6.21 -9.64 -17.75
N PHE A 263 6.65 -8.70 -16.91
CA PHE A 263 7.10 -7.36 -17.29
C PHE A 263 8.39 -7.04 -16.56
N ALA A 264 9.37 -6.49 -17.27
CA ALA A 264 10.70 -6.16 -16.75
C ALA A 264 11.18 -4.81 -17.26
N ILE A 265 11.99 -4.13 -16.46
CA ILE A 265 12.63 -2.86 -16.81
C ILE A 265 14.12 -2.91 -16.43
N GLU A 266 14.98 -2.55 -17.38
CA GLU A 266 16.45 -2.54 -17.26
C GLU A 266 16.98 -1.23 -17.86
N GLY A 267 17.60 -0.37 -17.04
CA GLY A 267 17.70 1.05 -17.40
C GLY A 267 16.31 1.55 -17.78
N ASP A 268 16.17 2.33 -18.85
CA ASP A 268 14.85 2.77 -19.34
C ASP A 268 14.19 1.80 -20.33
N LYS A 269 14.75 0.61 -20.57
CA LYS A 269 14.17 -0.36 -21.50
C LYS A 269 13.13 -1.23 -20.80
N VAL A 270 11.88 -1.16 -21.24
CA VAL A 270 10.81 -2.07 -20.82
C VAL A 270 10.72 -3.25 -21.80
N THR A 271 10.58 -4.45 -21.25
CA THR A 271 10.29 -5.69 -22.01
C THR A 271 9.25 -6.51 -21.27
N GLY A 272 8.53 -7.37 -21.98
CA GLY A 272 7.53 -8.24 -21.34
C GLY A 272 6.82 -9.18 -22.29
N VAL A 273 6.00 -10.04 -21.71
CA VAL A 273 5.02 -10.91 -22.37
C VAL A 273 3.71 -10.78 -21.60
N SER A 274 2.63 -10.38 -22.27
CA SER A 274 1.29 -10.33 -21.67
C SER A 274 0.65 -11.72 -21.56
N SER A 275 -0.42 -11.83 -20.77
CA SER A 275 -1.20 -13.08 -20.59
C SER A 275 -1.74 -13.74 -21.88
N ASP A 276 -1.83 -13.01 -23.00
CA ASP A 276 -2.18 -13.55 -24.32
C ASP A 276 -0.97 -13.98 -25.18
N GLY A 277 0.25 -13.81 -24.66
CA GLY A 277 1.51 -14.12 -25.34
C GLY A 277 2.09 -12.99 -26.21
N THR A 278 1.52 -11.77 -26.16
CA THR A 278 2.08 -10.64 -26.91
C THR A 278 3.40 -10.16 -26.28
N GLU A 279 4.48 -10.20 -27.05
CA GLU A 279 5.76 -9.63 -26.64
C GLU A 279 5.75 -8.09 -26.75
N ILE A 280 6.24 -7.41 -25.71
CA ILE A 280 6.42 -5.96 -25.69
C ILE A 280 7.90 -5.59 -25.53
N SER A 281 8.33 -4.52 -26.20
CA SER A 281 9.67 -3.94 -26.05
C SER A 281 9.65 -2.46 -26.44
N PHE A 282 9.88 -1.57 -25.48
CA PHE A 282 9.92 -0.12 -25.71
C PHE A 282 10.89 0.58 -24.75
N VAL A 283 11.12 1.88 -24.97
CA VAL A 283 11.90 2.73 -24.05
C VAL A 283 10.91 3.59 -23.27
N TYR A 284 10.94 3.47 -21.94
CA TYR A 284 10.22 4.33 -21.03
C TYR A 284 10.84 5.73 -21.05
N THR A 285 9.99 6.76 -21.13
CA THR A 285 10.38 8.14 -20.88
C THR A 285 9.48 8.63 -19.75
N PRO A 286 10.02 8.88 -18.54
CA PRO A 286 9.25 9.50 -17.47
C PRO A 286 8.62 10.81 -17.94
N ALA A 287 7.43 11.13 -17.44
CA ALA A 287 6.93 12.50 -17.56
C ALA A 287 7.87 13.43 -16.78
N GLU A 288 8.21 14.59 -17.35
CA GLU A 288 8.97 15.60 -16.60
C GLU A 288 8.08 16.16 -15.47
N ASP A 289 8.60 16.17 -14.24
CA ASP A 289 7.96 16.81 -13.09
C ASP A 289 7.66 18.29 -13.44
N SER A 290 6.37 18.62 -13.51
CA SER A 290 5.83 19.89 -14.04
C SER A 290 5.43 20.88 -12.95
#